data_AF-A0A2I0D8H6-F1
#
_entry.id   AF-A0A2I0D8H6-F1
#
_cell.length_a   1.000
_cell.length_b   1.000
_cell.length_c   1.000
_cell.angle_alpha   90.00
_cell.angle_beta   90.00
_cell.angle_gamma   90.00
#
_symmetry.space_group_name_H-M   'P 1'
#
loop_
_entity.id
_entity.type
_entity.pdbx_description
1 polymer ?
#
loop_
_entity_poly.entity_id
_entity_poly.type
_entity_poly.pdbx_seq_one_letter_code
_entity_poly.pdbx_strand_id
1 'polypeptide(L)'
;MCTNLNLESRLYSQDKTIVVYFSHSKSTYGTENEKLILDFLKNEFKIEVICPNNDLGDLMYPPNYAHVASEADVLFVWGEYNDGQLSKGCFDELEASIHKGKELYLLEVHGSILHIRWISNIDKNKDFDFFDYGYATSAELKKFELK
;
A
#
# COMPACT_ATOMS: atom_id res chain seq x y z
N MET A 1 -4.20 10.13 -24.90
CA MET A 1 -4.55 8.70 -24.98
C MET A 1 -4.18 8.09 -23.63
N CYS A 2 -5.13 7.97 -22.71
CA CYS A 2 -4.89 7.30 -21.43
C CYS A 2 -5.03 5.80 -21.65
N THR A 3 -3.93 5.07 -21.55
CA THR A 3 -3.95 3.61 -21.49
C THR A 3 -4.77 3.18 -20.28
N ASN A 4 -5.88 2.48 -20.51
CA ASN A 4 -6.56 1.69 -19.49
C ASN A 4 -5.54 0.66 -18.98
N LEU A 5 -4.84 1.04 -17.92
CA LEU A 5 -3.92 0.17 -17.19
C LEU A 5 -4.78 -0.80 -16.39
N ASN A 6 -4.96 -2.00 -16.95
CA ASN A 6 -5.70 -3.06 -16.28
C ASN A 6 -4.84 -3.60 -15.12
N LEU A 7 -5.17 -3.19 -13.90
CA LEU A 7 -4.53 -3.63 -12.65
C LEU A 7 -4.40 -5.15 -12.58
N GLU A 8 -5.41 -5.89 -13.05
CA GLU A 8 -5.40 -7.35 -13.06
C GLU A 8 -4.32 -7.88 -14.01
N SER A 9 -4.18 -7.31 -15.21
CA SER A 9 -3.13 -7.75 -16.15
C SER A 9 -1.70 -7.54 -15.63
N ARG A 10 -1.52 -6.58 -14.73
CA ARG A 10 -0.23 -6.30 -14.06
C ARG A 10 0.02 -7.26 -12.90
N LEU A 11 -1.04 -7.64 -12.19
CA LEU A 11 -1.01 -8.57 -11.07
C LEU A 11 -1.03 -10.06 -11.49
N TYR A 12 -1.30 -10.38 -12.76
CA TYR A 12 -1.43 -11.76 -13.26
C TYR A 12 -0.42 -12.13 -14.37
N SER A 13 0.85 -11.76 -14.21
CA SER A 13 1.91 -12.25 -15.10
C SER A 13 2.08 -13.78 -14.95
N GLN A 14 1.91 -14.54 -16.05
CA GLN A 14 1.74 -16.00 -16.02
C GLN A 14 2.95 -16.82 -15.51
N ASP A 15 4.14 -16.22 -15.43
CA ASP A 15 5.39 -16.94 -15.12
C ASP A 15 6.08 -16.51 -13.82
N LYS A 16 5.47 -15.60 -13.04
CA LYS A 16 6.10 -15.07 -11.81
C LYS A 16 5.09 -14.94 -10.69
N THR A 17 5.39 -15.52 -9.53
CA THR A 17 4.71 -15.19 -8.28
C THR A 17 4.96 -13.72 -7.97
N ILE A 18 3.89 -12.92 -7.97
CA ILE A 18 3.97 -11.50 -7.64
C ILE A 18 3.91 -11.36 -6.12
N VAL A 19 4.95 -10.76 -5.55
CA VAL A 19 5.00 -10.46 -4.12
C VAL A 19 4.38 -9.11 -3.89
N VAL A 20 3.30 -9.08 -3.11
CA VAL A 20 2.60 -7.85 -2.77
C VAL A 20 2.82 -7.51 -1.31
N TYR A 21 3.17 -6.26 -1.05
CA TYR A 21 3.33 -5.73 0.30
C TYR A 21 2.20 -4.74 0.59
N PHE A 22 1.57 -4.88 1.76
CA PHE A 22 0.54 -3.97 2.23
C PHE A 22 1.05 -3.17 3.42
N SER A 23 1.46 -1.94 3.15
CA SER A 23 1.93 -0.98 4.14
C SER A 23 0.75 -0.27 4.80
N HIS A 24 0.74 -0.23 6.13
CA HIS A 24 -0.24 0.51 6.93
C HIS A 24 0.35 0.85 8.31
N SER A 25 -0.23 1.84 8.98
CA SER A 25 0.19 2.19 10.33
C SER A 25 -0.11 1.07 11.33
N LYS A 26 0.65 1.05 12.44
CA LYS A 26 0.42 0.12 13.55
C LYS A 26 -0.95 0.33 14.21
N SER A 27 -1.53 1.53 14.14
CA SER A 27 -2.90 1.80 14.59
C SER A 27 -3.95 1.08 13.76
N THR A 28 -3.67 0.78 12.51
CA THR A 28 -4.56 0.03 11.61
C THR A 28 -4.47 -1.48 11.84
N TYR A 29 -3.39 -1.97 12.46
CA TYR A 29 -3.21 -3.39 12.74
C TYR A 29 -4.28 -3.96 13.69
N GLY A 30 -4.84 -5.12 13.34
CA GLY A 30 -5.88 -5.83 14.07
C GLY A 30 -7.28 -5.27 13.91
N THR A 31 -7.46 -4.17 13.18
CA THR A 31 -8.76 -3.51 12.97
C THR A 31 -9.62 -4.27 11.96
N GLU A 32 -10.94 -4.03 11.97
CA GLU A 32 -11.85 -4.60 10.98
C GLU A 32 -11.50 -4.14 9.56
N ASN A 33 -11.12 -2.86 9.40
CA ASN A 33 -10.72 -2.29 8.12
C ASN A 33 -9.48 -2.98 7.52
N GLU A 34 -8.47 -3.26 8.35
CA GLU A 34 -7.28 -3.99 7.90
C GLU A 34 -7.66 -5.38 7.38
N LYS A 35 -8.46 -6.13 8.14
CA LYS A 35 -8.91 -7.47 7.74
C LYS A 35 -9.68 -7.41 6.43
N LEU A 36 -10.60 -6.46 6.31
CA LEU A 36 -11.43 -6.30 5.12
C LEU A 36 -10.59 -5.98 3.88
N ILE A 37 -9.59 -5.10 4.00
CA ILE A 37 -8.65 -4.83 2.89
C ILE A 37 -7.77 -6.04 2.60
N LEU A 38 -7.20 -6.70 3.61
CA LEU A 38 -6.35 -7.87 3.40
C LEU A 38 -7.12 -8.99 2.69
N ASP A 39 -8.35 -9.26 3.13
CA ASP A 39 -9.22 -10.25 2.49
C ASP A 39 -9.59 -9.81 1.08
N PHE A 40 -9.89 -8.53 0.86
CA PHE A 40 -10.13 -8.00 -0.48
C PHE A 40 -8.91 -8.22 -1.40
N LEU A 41 -7.71 -7.80 -0.99
CA LEU A 41 -6.49 -7.92 -1.79
C LEU A 41 -6.19 -9.39 -2.11
N LYS A 42 -6.29 -10.28 -1.11
CA LYS A 42 -6.04 -11.72 -1.29
C LYS A 42 -7.07 -12.37 -2.21
N ASN A 43 -8.35 -12.05 -2.08
CA ASN A 43 -9.41 -12.69 -2.84
C ASN A 43 -9.58 -12.13 -4.25
N GLU A 44 -9.59 -10.81 -4.40
CA GLU A 44 -9.80 -10.14 -5.69
C GLU A 44 -8.62 -10.40 -6.62
N PHE A 45 -7.39 -10.29 -6.10
CA PHE A 45 -6.19 -10.45 -6.92
C PHE A 45 -5.57 -11.84 -6.82
N LYS A 46 -6.08 -12.74 -5.96
CA LYS A 46 -5.54 -14.12 -5.78
C LYS A 46 -4.03 -14.14 -5.53
N ILE A 47 -3.55 -13.16 -4.77
CA ILE A 47 -2.14 -12.91 -4.46
C ILE A 47 -1.87 -13.23 -2.99
N GLU A 48 -0.62 -13.59 -2.71
CA GLU A 48 -0.10 -13.55 -1.35
C GLU A 48 0.29 -12.12 -0.99
N VAL A 49 -0.17 -11.64 0.16
CA VAL A 49 0.06 -10.28 0.65
C VAL A 49 0.85 -10.36 1.93
N ILE A 50 2.02 -9.73 1.95
CA ILE A 50 2.83 -9.51 3.14
C ILE A 50 2.23 -8.31 3.89
N CYS A 51 1.66 -8.57 5.05
CA CYS A 51 1.27 -7.57 6.06
C CYS A 51 2.40 -7.45 7.10
N PRO A 52 3.03 -6.28 7.27
CA PRO A 52 4.19 -6.10 8.14
C PRO A 52 3.94 -6.60 9.57
N ASN A 53 2.84 -6.18 10.19
CA ASN A 53 2.57 -6.49 11.58
C ASN A 53 2.13 -7.96 11.80
N ASN A 54 1.49 -8.58 10.79
CA ASN A 54 1.02 -9.96 10.87
C ASN A 54 2.12 -10.98 10.50
N ASP A 55 2.85 -10.73 9.41
CA ASP A 55 3.72 -11.72 8.77
C ASP A 55 5.20 -11.51 9.10
N LEU A 56 5.60 -10.26 9.35
CA LEU A 56 6.98 -9.94 9.76
C LEU A 56 7.07 -9.78 11.27
N GLY A 57 6.01 -9.40 11.97
CA GLY A 57 6.00 -9.21 13.43
C GLY A 57 7.24 -8.45 13.94
N ASP A 58 7.79 -8.89 15.07
CA ASP A 58 9.15 -8.57 15.53
C ASP A 58 10.22 -9.55 14.97
N LEU A 59 9.87 -10.41 13.98
CA LEU A 59 10.71 -11.54 13.51
C LEU A 59 12.03 -11.11 12.87
N MET A 60 12.14 -9.85 12.47
CA MET A 60 13.43 -9.23 12.18
C MET A 60 13.75 -8.27 13.31
N TYR A 61 14.83 -8.52 14.05
CA TYR A 61 15.39 -7.53 14.97
C TYR A 61 16.77 -7.08 14.47
N PRO A 62 16.92 -5.80 14.08
CA PRO A 62 15.88 -4.77 14.00
C PRO A 62 14.96 -4.98 12.77
N PRO A 63 13.66 -4.64 12.86
CA PRO A 63 12.76 -4.81 11.74
C PRO A 63 13.11 -3.83 10.63
N ASN A 64 13.39 -4.35 9.43
CA ASN A 64 13.70 -3.54 8.27
C ASN A 64 12.54 -3.59 7.26
N TYR A 65 11.38 -3.07 7.69
CA TYR A 65 10.16 -3.07 6.89
C TYR A 65 10.34 -2.37 5.55
N ALA A 66 11.04 -1.22 5.53
CA ALA A 66 11.35 -0.48 4.31
C ALA A 66 12.16 -1.31 3.30
N HIS A 67 13.12 -2.12 3.75
CA HIS A 67 13.83 -3.03 2.86
C HIS A 67 12.90 -4.07 2.25
N VAL A 68 12.08 -4.75 3.06
CA VAL A 68 11.15 -5.77 2.55
C VAL A 68 10.14 -5.17 1.58
N ALA A 69 9.53 -4.04 1.93
CA ALA A 69 8.61 -3.30 1.06
C ALA A 69 9.27 -2.97 -0.28
N SER A 70 10.54 -2.54 -0.26
CA SER A 70 11.28 -2.18 -1.47
C SER A 70 11.64 -3.36 -2.39
N GLU A 71 11.62 -4.59 -1.87
CA GLU A 71 11.86 -5.80 -2.67
C GLU A 71 10.58 -6.37 -3.28
N ALA A 72 9.42 -6.08 -2.71
CA ALA A 72 8.12 -6.48 -3.25
C ALA A 72 7.92 -5.98 -4.69
N ASP A 73 7.14 -6.70 -5.48
CA ASP A 73 6.80 -6.32 -6.85
C ASP A 73 5.77 -5.18 -6.88
N VAL A 74 4.83 -5.23 -5.92
CA VAL A 74 3.77 -4.25 -5.74
C VAL A 74 3.70 -3.82 -4.29
N LEU A 75 3.58 -2.51 -4.07
CA LEU A 75 3.36 -1.91 -2.76
C LEU A 75 2.01 -1.20 -2.74
N PHE A 76 1.08 -1.73 -1.94
CA PHE A 76 -0.11 -1.00 -1.53
C PHE A 76 0.18 -0.27 -0.22
N VAL A 77 -0.13 1.01 -0.16
CA VAL A 77 0.04 1.85 1.03
C VAL A 77 -1.30 2.38 1.48
N TRP A 78 -1.60 2.24 2.77
CA TRP A 78 -2.80 2.80 3.38
C TRP A 78 -2.66 4.32 3.57
N GLY A 79 -3.61 5.09 3.05
CA GLY A 79 -3.74 6.52 3.30
C GLY A 79 -4.42 6.80 4.64
N GLU A 80 -3.77 7.57 5.49
CA GLU A 80 -4.33 8.04 6.76
C GLU A 80 -5.25 9.25 6.51
N TYR A 81 -6.35 9.35 7.28
CA TYR A 81 -7.25 10.53 7.38
C TYR A 81 -7.78 11.19 6.09
N ASN A 82 -7.67 10.50 4.94
CA ASN A 82 -8.04 10.91 3.58
C ASN A 82 -7.01 11.84 2.89
N ASP A 83 -6.97 11.79 1.56
CA ASP A 83 -6.11 12.58 0.64
C ASP A 83 -4.62 12.21 0.65
N GLY A 84 -4.32 10.92 0.83
CA GLY A 84 -2.99 10.38 0.63
C GLY A 84 -1.96 10.79 1.67
N GLN A 85 -2.38 11.24 2.85
CA GLN A 85 -1.49 11.41 3.99
C GLN A 85 -0.92 10.07 4.44
N LEU A 86 0.34 10.09 4.86
CA LEU A 86 1.10 8.89 5.20
C LEU A 86 1.65 9.02 6.62
N SER A 87 1.47 7.94 7.40
CA SER A 87 2.26 7.74 8.60
C SER A 87 3.74 7.62 8.26
N LYS A 88 4.62 7.89 9.23
CA LYS A 88 6.07 7.80 9.02
C LYS A 88 6.53 6.46 8.44
N GLY A 89 6.01 5.34 8.96
CA GLY A 89 6.40 4.00 8.50
C GLY A 89 6.03 3.77 7.05
N CYS A 90 4.80 4.13 6.68
CA CYS A 90 4.31 4.06 5.31
C CYS A 90 5.12 4.93 4.36
N PHE A 91 5.48 6.14 4.79
CA PHE A 91 6.32 7.03 4.00
C PHE A 91 7.72 6.42 3.77
N ASP A 92 8.38 5.95 4.81
CA ASP A 92 9.74 5.39 4.71
C ASP A 92 9.77 4.14 3.80
N GLU A 93 8.74 3.29 3.87
CA GLU A 93 8.57 2.12 3.00
C GLU A 93 8.34 2.52 1.53
N LEU A 94 7.55 3.56 1.30
CA LEU A 94 7.28 4.08 -0.04
C LEU A 94 8.49 4.81 -0.64
N GLU A 95 9.23 5.57 0.16
CA GLU A 95 10.48 6.24 -0.22
C GLU A 95 11.54 5.22 -0.65
N ALA A 96 11.66 4.10 0.07
CA ALA A 96 12.57 3.01 -0.30
C ALA A 96 12.19 2.30 -1.62
N SER A 97 10.92 2.42 -2.03
CA SER A 97 10.34 1.67 -3.16
C SER A 97 10.20 2.50 -4.43
N ILE A 98 9.97 3.81 -4.34
CA ILE A 98 9.59 4.67 -5.47
C ILE A 98 10.65 4.76 -6.57
N HIS A 99 11.93 4.67 -6.22
CA HIS A 99 13.03 4.74 -7.18
C HIS A 99 13.35 3.40 -7.84
N LYS A 100 12.69 2.30 -7.44
CA LYS A 100 12.95 0.94 -7.93
C LYS A 100 12.06 0.54 -9.11
N GLY A 101 11.24 1.45 -9.65
CA GLY A 101 10.34 1.18 -10.78
C GLY A 101 9.24 0.17 -10.45
N LYS A 102 8.87 0.06 -9.18
CA LYS A 102 7.83 -0.83 -8.66
C LYS A 102 6.44 -0.27 -8.92
N GLU A 103 5.41 -1.12 -8.84
CA GLU A 103 4.04 -0.63 -8.86
C GLU A 103 3.62 -0.18 -7.47
N LEU A 104 3.23 1.09 -7.36
CA LEU A 104 2.90 1.73 -6.10
C LEU A 104 1.46 2.23 -6.15
N TYR A 105 0.67 1.83 -5.15
CA TYR A 105 -0.74 2.15 -5.06
C TYR A 105 -1.09 2.67 -3.67
N LEU A 106 -1.94 3.68 -3.64
CA LEU A 106 -2.55 4.21 -2.43
C LEU A 106 -3.94 3.59 -2.27
N LEU A 107 -4.25 3.13 -1.07
CA LEU A 107 -5.55 2.62 -0.65
C LEU A 107 -6.21 3.62 0.29
N GLU A 108 -7.45 4.01 -0.01
CA GLU A 108 -8.26 4.89 0.85
C GLU A 108 -9.66 4.29 1.00
N VAL A 109 -10.19 4.29 2.22
CA VAL A 109 -11.55 3.78 2.50
C VAL A 109 -12.47 4.94 2.85
N HIS A 110 -13.49 5.15 2.03
CA HIS A 110 -14.53 6.15 2.25
C HIS A 110 -15.88 5.45 2.43
N GLY A 111 -16.30 5.25 3.69
CA GLY A 111 -17.48 4.45 3.99
C GLY A 111 -17.26 2.99 3.59
N SER A 112 -18.11 2.45 2.70
CA SER A 112 -17.98 1.10 2.14
C SER A 112 -17.17 1.05 0.84
N ILE A 113 -16.59 2.16 0.40
CA ILE A 113 -15.88 2.23 -0.88
C ILE A 113 -14.37 2.21 -0.64
N LEU A 114 -13.69 1.23 -1.21
CA LEU A 114 -12.24 1.21 -1.36
C LEU A 114 -11.83 1.91 -2.64
N HIS A 115 -11.00 2.92 -2.51
CA HIS A 115 -10.34 3.62 -3.60
C HIS A 115 -8.93 3.06 -3.77
N ILE A 116 -8.60 2.62 -4.99
CA ILE A 116 -7.23 2.28 -5.38
C ILE A 116 -6.74 3.37 -6.32
N ARG A 117 -5.62 4.00 -5.95
CA ARG A 117 -5.05 5.13 -6.65
C ARG A 117 -3.60 4.83 -7.02
N TRP A 118 -3.18 5.16 -8.23
CA TRP A 118 -1.79 5.02 -8.64
C TRP A 118 -0.95 6.17 -8.08
N ILE A 119 0.16 5.85 -7.40
CA ILE A 119 1.06 6.84 -6.81
C ILE A 119 2.07 7.31 -7.86
N SER A 120 2.20 8.63 -7.98
CA SER A 120 3.10 9.28 -8.95
C SER A 120 4.26 10.02 -8.29
N ASN A 121 4.06 10.53 -7.07
CA ASN A 121 5.10 11.21 -6.31
C ASN A 121 4.82 11.06 -4.81
N ILE A 122 5.85 11.30 -3.99
CA ILE A 122 5.73 11.47 -2.56
C ILE A 122 6.46 12.73 -2.13
N ASP A 123 5.94 13.36 -1.09
CA ASP A 123 6.49 14.60 -0.55
C ASP A 123 6.45 14.54 0.97
N LYS A 124 7.57 14.90 1.60
CA LYS A 124 7.70 14.93 3.05
C LYS A 124 7.17 16.26 3.58
N ASN A 125 6.40 16.22 4.67
CA ASN A 125 5.91 17.43 5.30
C ASN A 125 7.07 18.19 5.98
N LYS A 126 6.95 19.52 6.02
CA LYS A 126 7.96 20.40 6.64
C LYS A 126 7.83 20.43 8.17
N ASP A 127 6.61 20.30 8.68
CA ASP A 127 6.28 20.32 10.10
C ASP A 127 5.83 18.91 10.50
N PHE A 128 6.68 18.20 11.24
CA PHE A 128 6.51 16.77 11.51
C PHE A 128 5.47 16.49 12.62
N ASP A 129 4.45 15.70 12.29
CA ASP A 129 3.70 14.89 13.24
C ASP A 129 3.84 13.40 12.84
N PHE A 130 3.86 12.48 13.80
CA PHE A 130 3.98 11.04 13.57
C PHE A 130 2.89 10.48 12.66
N PHE A 131 1.73 11.14 12.63
CA PHE A 131 0.55 10.75 11.86
C PHE A 131 0.40 11.49 10.53
N ASP A 132 1.16 12.57 10.32
CA ASP A 132 1.16 13.37 9.09
C ASP A 132 2.61 13.67 8.70
N TYR A 133 3.34 12.61 8.34
CA TYR A 133 4.77 12.70 8.06
C TYR A 133 5.07 13.13 6.62
N GLY A 134 4.17 12.78 5.70
CA GLY A 134 4.23 13.17 4.31
C GLY A 134 2.95 12.77 3.58
N TYR A 135 2.91 13.00 2.28
CA TYR A 135 1.76 12.69 1.44
C TYR A 135 2.18 12.08 0.10
N ALA A 136 1.29 11.26 -0.46
CA ALA A 136 1.42 10.68 -1.79
C ALA A 136 0.53 11.41 -2.80
N THR A 137 1.15 11.97 -3.84
CA THR A 137 0.40 12.47 -5.00
C THR A 137 -0.05 11.27 -5.84
N SER A 138 -1.37 11.11 -5.98
CA SER A 138 -1.96 9.94 -6.62
C SER A 138 -3.16 10.26 -7.51
N ALA A 139 -3.37 9.41 -8.53
CA ALA A 139 -4.51 9.47 -9.43
C ALA A 139 -5.42 8.26 -9.23
N GLU A 140 -6.73 8.49 -9.18
CA GLU A 140 -7.72 7.42 -9.06
C GLU A 140 -7.59 6.41 -10.21
N LEU A 141 -7.47 5.13 -9.84
CA LEU A 141 -7.39 4.03 -10.81
C LEU A 141 -8.72 3.25 -10.85
N LYS A 142 -9.22 2.81 -9.69
CA LYS A 142 -10.43 1.98 -9.59
C LYS A 142 -11.07 2.10 -8.21
N LYS A 143 -12.38 1.90 -8.14
CA LYS A 143 -13.17 1.85 -6.90
C LYS A 143 -13.82 0.49 -6.75
N PHE A 144 -13.93 0.03 -5.52
CA PHE A 144 -14.58 -1.23 -5.17
C PHE A 144 -15.51 -1.01 -3.99
N GLU A 145 -16.65 -1.69 -4.03
CA GLU A 145 -17.53 -1.77 -2.87
C GLU A 145 -17.08 -2.94 -1.99
N LEU A 146 -16.72 -2.62 -0.76
CA LEU A 146 -16.37 -3.58 0.28
C LEU A 146 -17.69 -4.22 0.77
N LYS A 147 -17.79 -5.54 0.66
CA LYS A 147 -18.99 -6.33 1.02
C LYS A 147 -18.85 -7.03 2.35
#